data_AF-A0A8B3P7J7-F1
#
_entry.id   AF-A0A8B3P7J7-F1
#
_cell.length_a   1.000
_cell.length_b   1.000
_cell.length_c   1.000
_cell.angle_alpha   90.00
_cell.angle_beta   90.00
_cell.angle_gamma   90.00
#
_symmetry.space_group_name_H-M   'P 1'
#
loop_
_entity.id
_entity.type
_entity.pdbx_description
1 polymer ?
#
loop_
_entity_poly.entity_id
_entity_poly.type
_entity_poly.pdbx_seq_one_letter_code
_entity_poly.pdbx_strand_id
1 'polypeptide(L)' 'DFNGVTTFLQAIVEAITGPIGVSISALAVIAVGFSFMTGRMDWTFAVSIIMGIAIVFGGASFVQGLAAR' A
#
# COMPACT_ATOMS: atom_id res chain seq x y z
N ASP A 1 -16.57 -15.10 -22.25
CA ASP A 1 -15.75 -13.89 -22.07
C ASP A 1 -15.57 -13.55 -20.59
N PHE A 2 -14.32 -13.46 -20.11
CA PHE A 2 -14.01 -13.09 -18.72
C PHE A 2 -13.84 -11.58 -18.51
N ASN A 3 -14.22 -10.78 -19.51
CA ASN A 3 -13.99 -9.34 -19.56
C ASN A 3 -14.60 -8.60 -18.35
N GLY A 4 -15.84 -8.94 -17.97
CA GLY A 4 -16.48 -8.36 -16.78
C GLY A 4 -15.73 -8.65 -15.47
N VAL A 5 -15.15 -9.85 -15.33
CA VAL A 5 -14.36 -10.22 -14.14
C VAL A 5 -13.03 -9.46 -14.14
N THR A 6 -12.35 -9.35 -15.28
CA THR A 6 -11.08 -8.61 -15.36
C THR A 6 -11.27 -7.13 -15.08
N THR A 7 -12.35 -6.50 -15.59
CA THR A 7 -12.66 -5.10 -15.32
C THR A 7 -13.00 -4.86 -13.86
N PHE A 8 -13.76 -5.77 -13.23
CA PHE A 8 -14.08 -5.67 -11.81
C PHE A 8 -12.81 -5.76 -10.94
N LEU A 9 -11.92 -6.71 -11.24
CA LEU A 9 -10.65 -6.83 -10.52
C LEU A 9 -9.74 -5.62 -10.73
N GLN A 10 -9.68 -5.06 -11.94
CA GLN A 10 -8.94 -3.82 -12.21
C GLN A 10 -9.52 -2.63 -11.44
N ALA A 11 -10.84 -2.48 -11.39
CA ALA A 11 -11.49 -1.40 -10.66
C ALA A 11 -11.15 -1.44 -9.15
N ILE A 12 -11.09 -2.64 -8.55
CA ILE A 12 -10.68 -2.79 -7.16
C ILE A 12 -9.21 -2.40 -6.98
N VAL A 13 -8.33 -2.88 -7.86
CA VAL A 13 -6.90 -2.54 -7.78
C VAL A 13 -6.71 -1.04 -7.90
N GLU A 14 -7.34 -0.40 -8.88
CA GLU A 14 -7.24 1.03 -9.12
C GLU A 14 -7.83 1.87 -7.98
N ALA A 15 -8.91 1.42 -7.34
CA ALA A 15 -9.43 2.06 -6.13
C ALA A 15 -8.42 2.03 -4.98
N ILE A 16 -7.67 0.94 -4.82
CA ILE A 16 -6.70 0.75 -3.73
C ILE A 16 -5.36 1.42 -4.02
N THR A 17 -4.85 1.37 -5.26
CA THR A 17 -3.55 1.95 -5.64
C THR A 17 -3.67 3.37 -6.20
N GLY A 18 -4.89 3.84 -6.43
CA GLY A 18 -5.17 5.17 -6.94
C GLY A 18 -5.01 6.29 -5.90
N PRO A 19 -5.52 7.50 -6.18
CA PRO A 19 -5.33 8.68 -5.33
C PRO A 19 -5.88 8.50 -3.91
N ILE A 20 -6.90 7.65 -3.74
CA ILE A 20 -7.48 7.31 -2.43
C ILE A 20 -6.46 6.55 -1.58
N GLY A 21 -5.82 5.52 -2.13
CA GLY A 21 -4.79 4.75 -1.42
C GLY A 21 -3.58 5.57 -1.04
N VAL A 22 -3.15 6.48 -1.92
CA VAL A 22 -2.06 7.42 -1.62
C VAL A 22 -2.42 8.34 -0.45
N SER A 23 -3.66 8.83 -0.41
CA SER A 23 -4.16 9.68 0.67
C SER A 23 -4.19 8.93 2.01
N ILE A 24 -4.65 7.68 2.03
CA ILE A 24 -4.67 6.84 3.24
C ILE A 24 -3.25 6.54 3.71
N SER A 25 -2.35 6.24 2.78
CA SER A 25 -0.94 5.97 3.10
C SER A 25 -0.24 7.19 3.70
N ALA A 26 -0.53 8.39 3.18
CA ALA A 26 -0.03 9.63 3.75
C ALA A 26 -0.51 9.85 5.20
N LEU A 27 -1.79 9.59 5.48
CA LEU A 27 -2.34 9.65 6.84
C LEU A 27 -1.64 8.67 7.80
N ALA A 28 -1.37 7.44 7.33
CA ALA A 28 -0.65 6.45 8.12
C ALA A 28 0.78 6.91 8.45
N VAL A 29 1.50 7.51 7.49
CA VAL A 29 2.85 8.07 7.72
C VAL A 29 2.80 9.25 8.70
N ILE A 30 1.77 10.10 8.62
CA ILE A 30 1.57 11.20 9.58
C ILE A 30 1.38 10.64 10.99
N ALA A 31 0.62 9.57 11.16
CA ALA A 31 0.44 8.91 12.46
C ALA A 31 1.77 8.37 13.03
N VAL A 32 2.64 7.82 12.18
CA VAL A 32 4.02 7.45 12.58
C VAL A 32 4.80 8.69 13.02
N GLY A 33 4.69 9.82 12.31
CA GLY A 33 5.30 11.08 12.73
C GLY A 33 4.87 11.54 14.14
N PHE A 34 3.58 11.40 14.46
CA PHE A 34 3.07 11.68 15.80
C PHE A 34 3.59 10.71 16.86
N SER A 35 3.75 9.43 16.53
CA SER A 35 4.35 8.47 17.46
C SER A 35 5.82 8.82 17.76
N PHE A 36 6.55 9.44 16.81
CA PHE A 36 7.92 9.96 17.04
C PHE A 36 7.92 11.11 18.06
N MET A 37 6.92 12.00 18.02
CA MET A 37 6.83 13.14 18.93
C MET A 37 6.49 12.75 20.39
N THR A 38 5.87 11.59 20.61
CA THR A 38 5.39 11.15 21.94
C THR A 38 6.51 10.53 22.79
N GLY A 39 7.75 10.43 22.28
CA GLY A 39 8.94 9.99 23.04
C GLY A 39 9.01 8.49 23.37
N ARG A 40 7.93 7.72 23.13
CA ARG A 40 7.89 6.25 23.24
C ARG A 40 7.56 5.64 21.89
N MET A 41 8.53 5.69 20.99
CA MET A 41 8.41 5.09 19.65
C MET A 41 8.35 3.56 19.76
N ASP A 42 7.26 2.96 19.29
CA ASP A 42 7.28 1.55 18.92
C ASP A 42 7.82 1.41 17.49
N TRP A 43 9.07 0.94 17.40
CA TRP A 43 9.73 0.70 16.13
C TRP A 43 9.01 -0.35 15.27
N THR A 44 8.37 -1.33 15.92
CA THR A 44 7.60 -2.38 15.23
C THR A 44 6.42 -1.78 14.48
N PHE A 45 5.74 -0.82 15.11
CA PHE A 45 4.64 -0.08 14.51
C PHE A 45 5.09 0.71 13.29
N ALA A 46 6.17 1.49 13.41
CA ALA A 46 6.71 2.27 12.30
C ALA A 46 7.11 1.41 11.10
N VAL A 47 7.82 0.29 11.34
CA VAL A 47 8.23 -0.64 10.27
C VAL A 47 7.03 -1.29 9.61
N SER A 48 6.00 -1.69 10.38
CA SER A 48 4.80 -2.30 9.82
C SER A 48 4.05 -1.39 8.84
N ILE A 49 3.98 -0.08 9.13
CA ILE A 49 3.33 0.89 8.24
C ILE A 49 4.13 1.06 6.95
N ILE A 50 5.46 1.22 7.05
CA ILE A 50 6.33 1.36 5.88
C ILE A 50 6.24 0.10 4.99
N MET A 51 6.28 -1.09 5.59
CA MET A 51 6.16 -2.35 4.85
C MET A 51 4.79 -2.49 4.20
N GLY A 52 3.71 -2.11 4.88
CA GLY A 52 2.36 -2.15 4.31
C GLY A 52 2.24 -1.28 3.05
N ILE A 53 2.75 -0.05 3.10
CA ILE A 53 2.75 0.88 1.95
C ILE A 53 3.59 0.28 0.80
N ALA A 54 4.78 -0.23 1.10
CA ALA A 54 5.66 -0.84 0.09
C ALA A 54 5.00 -2.03 -0.63
N ILE A 55 4.23 -2.85 0.09
CA ILE A 55 3.52 -4.00 -0.50
C ILE A 55 2.35 -3.53 -1.37
N VAL A 56 1.55 -2.56 -0.92
CA VAL A 56 0.38 -2.07 -1.65
C VAL A 56 0.78 -1.47 -3.00
N PHE A 57 1.83 -0.65 -3.05
CA PHE A 57 2.26 0.01 -4.30
C PHE A 57 3.30 -0.80 -5.09
N GLY A 58 4.09 -1.64 -4.43
CA GLY A 58 5.14 -2.45 -5.06
C GLY A 58 4.70 -3.84 -5.53
N GLY A 59 3.53 -4.33 -5.09
CA GLY A 59 3.07 -5.68 -5.36
C GLY A 59 2.93 -6.02 -6.85
N ALA A 60 2.43 -5.09 -7.66
CA ALA A 60 2.28 -5.30 -9.10
C ALA A 60 3.64 -5.52 -9.79
N SER A 61 4.62 -4.67 -9.50
CA SER A 61 5.99 -4.80 -10.04
C SER A 61 6.67 -6.08 -9.58
N PHE A 62 6.44 -6.50 -8.34
CA PHE A 62 6.97 -7.75 -7.80
C PHE A 62 6.42 -8.97 -8.56
N VAL A 63 5.10 -9.03 -8.76
CA VAL A 63 4.45 -10.14 -9.49
C VAL A 63 4.86 -10.14 -10.96
N GLN A 64 4.95 -8.98 -11.62
CA GLN A 64 5.42 -8.88 -13.00
C GLN A 64 6.87 -9.36 -13.14
N GLY A 65 7.75 -9.02 -12.19
CA GLY A 65 9.13 -9.50 -12.17
C GLY A 65 9.25 -11.01 -11.96
N LEU A 66 8.29 -11.63 -11.25
CA LEU A 66 8.22 -13.09 -11.11
C LEU A 66 7.70 -13.76 -12.39
N ALA A 67 6.72 -13.16 -13.06
CA ALA A 67 6.13 -13.67 -14.30
C ALA A 67 7.03 -13.49 -15.54
N ALA A 68 8.02 -12.58 -15.48
CA ALA A 68 9.00 -12.35 -16.54
C ALA A 68 10.15 -13.38 -16.56
N ARG A 69 10.19 -14.28 -15.57
CA ARG A 69 11.10 -15.43 -15.50
C ARG A 69 10.40 -16.71 -15.92
#